data_AF-A0AAV9S367-F1
#
_entry.id   AF-A0AAV9S367-F1
#
_cell.length_a   1.000
_cell.length_b   1.000
_cell.length_c   1.000
_cell.angle_alpha   90.00
_cell.angle_beta   90.00
_cell.angle_gamma   90.00
#
_symmetry.space_group_name_H-M   'P 1'
#
loop_
_entity.id
_entity.type
_entity.pdbx_description
1 polymer ?
#
loop_
_entity_poly.entity_id
_entity_poly.type
_entity_poly.pdbx_seq_one_letter_code
_entity_poly.pdbx_strand_id
1 'polypeptide(L)'
;MGGCFSKPKPVEVKVELSLLEKEKEVDGLSPNGKASPFADCRPNGALAHSSDEDSMLLPLNHNSRDFVEASVCHVKDLENGQMREVDLGCGRALLIKQHGEFSAMAHKCPHYGAPLVKGVLSKGHVRCPWHGACFSTVTGDIEDFPGLDSLPTFQVRVEKDKVIIRANKQALQSQKRSKPMSRCSAVINSNTGFSHVLIIGSGPAGLVCAETLRQEGFTDRIVMCTMDIHPPYDRPKLSKSLESTAEQLRLRSMDFLQDHDIELLKEKEVVAVDVKTRSVTFEDGLRMEYRKLFIASGSKPKPMNYKGKDVRNVFHLRTPEDANSIARLANNKNAVIVGTSFVGMEVAAALTDKAHSVSVIGIEPVPFKKALGEKVGKAIMKLFETNRVKFYMLNEVSEMIGQHGQVFRK
;
A
#
# COMPACT_ATOMS: atom_id res chain seq x y z
N MET A 1 31.07 3.61 52.36
CA MET A 1 30.65 4.79 51.58
C MET A 1 29.69 4.31 50.49
N GLY A 2 28.38 4.39 50.74
CA GLY A 2 27.35 4.03 49.77
C GLY A 2 26.81 5.29 49.11
N GLY A 3 26.94 5.41 47.79
CA GLY A 3 26.44 6.52 46.99
C GLY A 3 25.03 6.25 46.49
N CYS A 4 24.07 7.08 46.92
CA CYS A 4 22.68 7.05 46.49
C CYS A 4 22.54 7.80 45.16
N PHE A 5 22.19 7.11 44.06
CA PHE A 5 21.80 7.77 42.81
C PHE A 5 20.31 8.16 42.89
N SER A 6 20.05 9.46 43.00
CA SER A 6 18.70 10.03 42.92
C SER A 6 18.15 9.93 41.50
N LYS A 7 16.92 9.41 41.35
CA LYS A 7 16.19 9.44 40.07
C LYS A 7 15.90 10.89 39.63
N PRO A 8 15.98 11.21 38.33
CA PRO A 8 15.65 12.55 37.84
C PRO A 8 14.18 12.89 38.11
N LYS A 9 13.91 14.10 38.58
CA LYS A 9 12.56 14.61 38.82
C LYS A 9 11.90 14.97 37.49
N PRO A 10 10.59 14.71 37.30
CA PRO A 10 9.84 15.19 36.14
C PRO A 10 9.89 16.72 36.10
N VAL A 11 10.21 17.29 34.94
CA VAL A 11 10.13 18.73 34.70
C VAL A 11 8.73 19.02 34.14
N GLU A 12 7.94 19.78 34.89
CA GLU A 12 6.65 20.30 34.43
C GLU A 12 6.92 21.53 33.57
N VAL A 13 6.73 21.43 32.25
CA VAL A 13 6.96 22.54 31.33
C VAL A 13 5.66 23.34 31.17
N LYS A 14 5.61 24.52 31.78
CA LYS A 14 4.65 25.58 31.41
C LYS A 14 5.18 26.31 30.18
N VAL A 15 4.35 26.41 29.15
CA VAL A 15 4.71 27.09 27.89
C VAL A 15 4.13 28.50 27.89
N GLU A 16 4.99 29.50 28.10
CA GLU A 16 4.73 30.91 27.77
C GLU A 16 5.53 31.27 26.52
N LEU A 17 4.89 31.96 25.55
CA LEU A 17 5.48 32.28 24.25
C LEU A 17 5.66 33.79 24.12
N SER A 18 6.90 34.23 23.93
CA SER A 18 7.24 35.57 23.42
C SER A 18 7.87 35.44 22.03
N LEU A 19 7.40 36.28 21.10
CA LEU A 19 7.88 36.34 19.72
C LEU A 19 9.15 37.19 19.66
N LEU A 20 10.17 36.71 18.95
CA LEU A 20 11.31 37.52 18.54
C LEU A 20 11.63 37.31 17.05
N GLU A 21 11.99 38.42 16.43
CA GLU A 21 12.16 38.62 14.99
C GLU A 21 13.49 38.09 14.43
N LYS A 22 13.50 38.00 13.09
CA LYS A 22 14.48 37.42 12.16
C LYS A 22 15.91 37.90 12.33
N GLU A 23 16.87 37.03 12.00
CA GLU A 23 18.03 37.38 11.16
C GLU A 23 18.34 36.29 10.11
N LYS A 24 18.80 36.76 8.94
CA LYS A 24 19.26 36.01 7.77
C LYS A 24 20.74 35.73 7.89
N GLU A 25 21.22 34.58 7.41
CA GLU A 25 22.40 34.55 6.51
C GLU A 25 22.54 33.22 5.74
N VAL A 26 23.40 33.29 4.73
CA VAL A 26 23.44 32.56 3.46
C VAL A 26 24.79 31.85 3.36
N ASP A 27 24.86 30.62 2.83
CA ASP A 27 25.70 30.24 1.67
C ASP A 27 25.97 28.72 1.53
N GLY A 28 26.19 28.31 0.26
CA GLY A 28 27.17 27.27 -0.07
C GLY A 28 26.66 25.91 -0.58
N LEU A 29 26.33 25.83 -1.87
CA LEU A 29 26.18 24.60 -2.65
C LEU A 29 27.53 23.91 -2.95
N SER A 30 27.58 22.57 -2.99
CA SER A 30 28.17 21.79 -4.12
C SER A 30 27.90 20.27 -4.00
N PRO A 31 27.81 19.50 -5.12
CA PRO A 31 27.16 18.18 -5.21
C PRO A 31 28.13 16.98 -5.34
N ASN A 32 27.54 15.78 -5.45
CA ASN A 32 28.11 14.41 -5.61
C ASN A 32 28.10 13.61 -4.29
N GLY A 33 27.61 12.37 -4.21
CA GLY A 33 27.07 11.43 -5.19
C GLY A 33 27.25 10.00 -4.63
N LYS A 34 26.47 9.06 -5.17
CA LYS A 34 26.61 7.59 -5.17
C LYS A 34 25.70 6.77 -4.26
N ALA A 35 24.97 5.90 -4.96
CA ALA A 35 24.10 4.84 -4.50
C ALA A 35 24.89 3.57 -4.11
N SER A 36 24.29 2.83 -3.16
CA SER A 36 24.23 1.37 -2.90
C SER A 36 25.48 0.48 -3.05
N PRO A 37 25.53 -0.65 -2.32
CA PRO A 37 24.97 -1.88 -2.90
C PRO A 37 24.25 -2.82 -1.91
N PHE A 38 23.27 -3.54 -2.47
CA PHE A 38 22.74 -4.80 -1.96
C PHE A 38 23.60 -5.97 -2.48
N ALA A 39 23.72 -7.04 -1.70
CA ALA A 39 24.26 -8.33 -2.14
C ALA A 39 23.37 -9.49 -1.66
N ASP A 40 23.00 -10.32 -2.65
CA ASP A 40 22.90 -11.78 -2.68
C ASP A 40 21.96 -12.55 -1.73
N CYS A 41 20.86 -13.05 -2.32
CA CYS A 41 20.27 -14.36 -2.01
C CYS A 41 19.76 -15.01 -3.30
N ARG A 42 20.28 -16.21 -3.62
CA ARG A 42 19.91 -17.05 -4.78
C ARG A 42 18.63 -17.86 -4.48
N PRO A 43 17.71 -18.04 -5.44
CA PRO A 43 16.72 -19.11 -5.39
C PRO A 43 17.20 -20.36 -6.14
N ASN A 44 17.14 -21.51 -5.46
CA ASN A 44 17.34 -22.84 -6.04
C ASN A 44 15.99 -23.43 -6.47
N GLY A 45 15.99 -24.15 -7.60
CA GLY A 45 15.10 -25.30 -7.83
C GLY A 45 14.06 -25.14 -8.94
N ALA A 46 14.49 -25.16 -10.19
CA ALA A 46 13.66 -25.53 -11.34
C ALA A 46 13.63 -27.06 -11.47
N LEU A 47 12.44 -27.64 -11.68
CA LEU A 47 12.28 -28.99 -12.22
C LEU A 47 11.54 -28.88 -13.55
N ALA A 48 12.18 -29.44 -14.56
CA ALA A 48 11.83 -29.39 -15.96
C ALA A 48 10.64 -30.30 -16.30
N HIS A 49 9.80 -29.85 -17.23
CA HIS A 49 9.03 -30.72 -18.11
C HIS A 49 9.05 -30.13 -19.53
N SER A 50 9.79 -30.80 -20.42
CA SER A 50 9.49 -30.91 -21.86
C SER A 50 8.25 -31.82 -22.01
N SER A 51 7.40 -31.79 -23.03
CA SER A 51 7.44 -31.30 -24.42
C SER A 51 5.99 -31.26 -24.95
N ASP A 52 5.75 -30.37 -25.92
CA ASP A 52 4.78 -30.43 -27.03
C ASP A 52 3.41 -31.10 -26.81
N GLU A 53 2.33 -30.31 -26.94
CA GLU A 53 1.42 -30.49 -28.07
C GLU A 53 0.48 -29.28 -28.30
N ASP A 54 0.23 -29.09 -29.58
CA ASP A 54 -0.43 -28.01 -30.30
C ASP A 54 -1.90 -27.82 -29.88
N SER A 55 -2.21 -26.78 -29.11
CA SER A 55 -3.61 -26.43 -28.78
C SER A 55 -4.08 -25.26 -29.62
N MET A 56 -4.88 -25.59 -30.64
CA MET A 56 -5.52 -24.66 -31.56
C MET A 56 -6.27 -23.54 -30.82
N LEU A 57 -5.76 -22.32 -30.97
CA LEU A 57 -6.46 -21.09 -30.61
C LEU A 57 -7.64 -20.91 -31.56
N LEU A 58 -8.85 -21.13 -31.05
CA LEU A 58 -10.09 -20.72 -31.74
C LEU A 58 -10.08 -19.20 -31.95
N PRO A 59 -10.39 -18.69 -33.16
CA PRO A 59 -10.42 -17.26 -33.39
C PRO A 59 -11.66 -16.65 -32.73
N LEU A 60 -11.43 -15.90 -31.64
CA LEU A 60 -12.41 -14.96 -31.12
C LEU A 60 -12.71 -13.93 -32.22
N ASN A 61 -14.00 -13.79 -32.54
CA ASN A 61 -14.53 -12.80 -33.48
C ASN A 61 -14.16 -11.37 -33.00
N HIS A 62 -13.00 -10.86 -33.41
CA HIS A 62 -12.53 -9.53 -33.03
C HIS A 62 -13.12 -8.47 -33.94
N ASN A 63 -14.11 -7.72 -33.45
CA ASN A 63 -14.58 -6.51 -34.11
C ASN A 63 -13.43 -5.49 -34.20
N SER A 64 -13.05 -5.07 -35.41
CA SER A 64 -11.96 -4.11 -35.62
C SER A 64 -12.20 -2.75 -34.93
N ARG A 65 -13.46 -2.45 -34.56
CA ARG A 65 -13.88 -1.22 -33.87
C ARG A 65 -13.32 -1.08 -32.45
N ASP A 66 -12.93 -2.17 -31.79
CA ASP A 66 -12.46 -2.15 -30.40
C ASP A 66 -10.97 -1.86 -30.26
N PHE A 67 -10.24 -1.83 -31.39
CA PHE A 67 -8.83 -1.56 -31.43
C PHE A 67 -8.55 -0.18 -32.02
N VAL A 68 -7.44 0.40 -31.59
CA VAL A 68 -6.83 1.58 -32.21
C VAL A 68 -5.45 1.20 -32.70
N GLU A 69 -5.04 1.80 -33.81
CA GLU A 69 -3.73 1.63 -34.37
C GLU A 69 -3.15 2.98 -34.73
N ALA A 70 -1.92 3.24 -34.28
CA ALA A 70 -1.26 4.52 -34.47
C ALA A 70 0.24 4.33 -34.71
N SER A 71 0.78 5.08 -35.67
CA SER A 71 2.22 5.29 -35.82
C SER A 71 2.66 6.31 -34.77
N VAL A 72 3.50 5.88 -33.82
CA VAL A 72 3.80 6.69 -32.62
C VAL A 72 5.15 7.41 -32.66
N CYS A 73 6.14 6.87 -33.39
CA CYS A 73 7.44 7.51 -33.62
C CYS A 73 8.24 6.79 -34.72
N HIS A 74 9.38 7.34 -35.11
CA HIS A 74 10.40 6.62 -35.87
C HIS A 74 11.27 5.75 -34.96
N VAL A 75 11.91 4.70 -35.50
CA VAL A 75 12.79 3.79 -34.74
C VAL A 75 13.97 4.52 -34.09
N LYS A 76 14.46 5.57 -34.76
CA LYS A 76 15.58 6.40 -34.31
C LYS A 76 15.20 7.35 -33.18
N ASP A 77 13.91 7.61 -32.98
CA ASP A 77 13.48 8.60 -32.00
C ASP A 77 13.62 8.07 -30.57
N LEU A 78 13.73 6.76 -30.36
CA LEU A 78 13.86 6.14 -29.04
C LEU A 78 15.16 5.32 -28.99
N GLU A 79 16.02 5.61 -28.01
CA GLU A 79 17.26 4.87 -27.82
C GLU A 79 17.04 3.60 -26.99
N ASN A 80 17.98 2.67 -27.06
CA ASN A 80 17.92 1.45 -26.27
C ASN A 80 18.03 1.75 -24.77
N GLY A 81 17.14 1.18 -23.96
CA GLY A 81 17.04 1.45 -22.52
C GLY A 81 16.15 2.65 -22.17
N GLN A 82 15.43 3.22 -23.14
CA GLN A 82 14.51 4.32 -22.90
C GLN A 82 13.05 3.89 -22.87
N MET A 83 12.25 4.71 -22.18
CA MET A 83 10.80 4.65 -22.18
C MET A 83 10.22 5.98 -22.65
N ARG A 84 9.08 5.94 -23.34
CA ARG A 84 8.36 7.13 -23.79
C ARG A 84 6.86 6.92 -23.66
N GLU A 85 6.17 7.93 -23.12
CA GLU A 85 4.72 7.97 -23.17
C GLU A 85 4.27 8.42 -24.58
N VAL A 86 3.35 7.67 -25.18
CA VAL A 86 2.85 7.92 -26.54
C VAL A 86 1.32 7.99 -26.55
N ASP A 87 0.79 8.85 -27.41
CA ASP A 87 -0.66 9.05 -27.58
C ASP A 87 -1.18 8.22 -28.76
N LEU A 88 -2.27 7.49 -28.55
CA LEU A 88 -2.99 6.73 -29.57
C LEU A 88 -4.35 7.37 -29.92
N GLY A 89 -4.59 8.62 -29.50
CA GLY A 89 -5.82 9.38 -29.73
C GLY A 89 -6.94 9.08 -28.74
N CYS A 90 -7.16 7.80 -28.39
CA CYS A 90 -8.18 7.40 -27.41
C CYS A 90 -7.60 7.03 -26.02
N GLY A 91 -6.29 7.21 -25.84
CA GLY A 91 -5.57 6.84 -24.62
C GLY A 91 -4.06 6.84 -24.85
N ARG A 92 -3.31 6.64 -23.76
CA ARG A 92 -1.84 6.65 -23.79
C ARG A 92 -1.25 5.30 -23.41
N ALA A 93 -0.09 5.01 -23.97
CA ALA A 93 0.72 3.85 -23.68
C ALA A 93 2.16 4.25 -23.34
N LEU A 94 2.88 3.36 -22.67
CA LEU A 94 4.31 3.43 -22.46
C LEU A 94 4.99 2.58 -23.52
N LEU A 95 5.68 3.23 -24.45
CA LEU A 95 6.58 2.61 -25.40
C LEU A 95 7.94 2.40 -24.75
N ILE A 96 8.52 1.22 -24.90
CA ILE A 96 9.79 0.82 -24.31
C ILE A 96 10.65 0.25 -25.41
N LYS A 97 11.94 0.62 -25.43
CA LYS A 97 12.93 -0.02 -26.31
C LYS A 97 14.03 -0.66 -25.47
N GLN A 98 14.18 -1.97 -25.57
CA GLN A 98 15.22 -2.71 -24.84
C GLN A 98 15.77 -3.85 -25.68
N HIS A 99 17.09 -4.02 -25.66
CA HIS A 99 17.84 -4.95 -26.52
C HIS A 99 17.50 -4.83 -28.02
N GLY A 100 17.20 -3.60 -28.48
CA GLY A 100 16.83 -3.34 -29.87
C GLY A 100 15.36 -3.63 -30.21
N GLU A 101 14.59 -4.23 -29.30
CA GLU A 101 13.18 -4.56 -29.49
C GLU A 101 12.26 -3.51 -28.88
N PHE A 102 11.08 -3.33 -29.47
CA PHE A 102 10.05 -2.45 -28.95
C PHE A 102 8.93 -3.25 -28.28
N SER A 103 8.51 -2.79 -27.12
CA SER A 103 7.31 -3.27 -26.42
C SER A 103 6.45 -2.08 -26.00
N ALA A 104 5.16 -2.32 -25.81
CA ALA A 104 4.25 -1.29 -25.34
C ALA A 104 3.31 -1.85 -24.27
N MET A 105 3.03 -1.03 -23.26
CA MET A 105 2.15 -1.39 -22.15
C MET A 105 1.39 -0.17 -21.63
N ALA A 106 0.50 -0.37 -20.66
CA ALA A 106 -0.14 0.73 -19.95
C ALA A 106 0.89 1.71 -19.34
N HIS A 107 0.58 3.02 -19.40
CA HIS A 107 1.47 4.11 -19.00
C HIS A 107 1.38 4.50 -17.52
N LYS A 108 0.34 4.03 -16.82
CA LYS A 108 0.12 4.34 -15.41
C LYS A 108 0.18 3.08 -14.56
N CYS A 109 0.81 3.20 -13.39
CA CYS A 109 0.79 2.16 -12.38
C CYS A 109 -0.65 1.94 -11.88
N PRO A 110 -1.19 0.72 -11.88
CA PRO A 110 -2.57 0.43 -11.49
C PRO A 110 -2.83 0.60 -10.00
N HIS A 111 -1.78 0.81 -9.20
CA HIS A 111 -1.91 1.14 -7.78
C HIS A 111 -2.50 2.53 -7.59
N TYR A 112 -1.70 3.61 -7.63
CA TYR A 112 -2.19 5.00 -7.46
C TYR A 112 -2.08 5.87 -8.73
N GLY A 113 -1.87 5.26 -9.90
CA GLY A 113 -1.85 6.00 -11.18
C GLY A 113 -0.53 6.73 -11.47
N ALA A 114 0.57 6.36 -10.80
CA ALA A 114 1.88 6.95 -11.03
C ALA A 114 2.29 6.83 -12.52
N PRO A 115 2.79 7.89 -13.16
CA PRO A 115 3.26 7.84 -14.54
C PRO A 115 4.54 6.99 -14.62
N LEU A 116 4.45 5.83 -15.28
CA LEU A 116 5.55 4.86 -15.34
C LEU A 116 6.73 5.33 -16.17
N VAL A 117 6.53 6.30 -17.08
CA VAL A 117 7.62 6.97 -17.80
C VAL A 117 8.61 7.68 -16.86
N LYS A 118 8.17 8.08 -15.66
CA LYS A 118 9.05 8.64 -14.61
C LYS A 118 9.71 7.58 -13.73
N GLY A 119 9.38 6.30 -13.97
CA GLY A 119 9.94 5.15 -13.28
C GLY A 119 11.33 4.77 -13.77
N VAL A 120 11.76 3.58 -13.37
CA VAL A 120 13.07 3.03 -13.76
C VAL A 120 12.86 1.78 -14.61
N LEU A 121 13.45 1.76 -15.79
CA LEU A 121 13.56 0.57 -16.63
C LEU A 121 14.84 -0.18 -16.25
N SER A 122 14.73 -1.46 -15.90
CA SER A 122 15.91 -2.30 -15.62
C SER A 122 15.62 -3.78 -15.86
N LYS A 123 16.50 -4.45 -16.60
CA LYS A 123 16.47 -5.92 -16.80
C LYS A 123 15.11 -6.48 -17.23
N GLY A 124 14.37 -5.79 -18.12
CA GLY A 124 13.06 -6.25 -18.57
C GLY A 124 11.91 -5.90 -17.63
N HIS A 125 12.12 -4.95 -16.71
CA HIS A 125 11.10 -4.53 -15.76
C HIS A 125 10.99 -3.01 -15.69
N VAL A 126 9.77 -2.53 -15.46
CA VAL A 126 9.49 -1.13 -15.13
C VAL A 126 9.12 -1.02 -13.66
N ARG A 127 9.88 -0.23 -12.91
CA ARG A 127 9.62 0.05 -11.50
C ARG A 127 8.93 1.41 -11.34
N CYS A 128 7.77 1.39 -10.68
CA CYS A 128 6.97 2.56 -10.39
C CYS A 128 7.73 3.56 -9.51
N PRO A 129 7.71 4.87 -9.86
CA PRO A 129 8.49 5.88 -9.15
C PRO A 129 7.95 6.26 -7.77
N TRP A 130 6.71 5.91 -7.44
CA TRP A 130 6.10 6.29 -6.16
C TRP A 130 6.33 5.26 -5.07
N HIS A 131 5.95 4.00 -5.32
CA HIS A 131 5.94 2.96 -4.29
C HIS A 131 6.76 1.72 -4.65
N GLY A 132 7.40 1.70 -5.82
CA GLY A 132 8.30 0.61 -6.20
C GLY A 132 7.64 -0.63 -6.79
N ALA A 133 6.33 -0.62 -7.05
CA ALA A 133 5.65 -1.70 -7.78
C ALA A 133 6.38 -2.01 -9.09
N CYS A 134 6.60 -3.29 -9.38
CA CYS A 134 7.44 -3.74 -10.49
C CYS A 134 6.61 -4.55 -11.47
N PHE A 135 6.80 -4.28 -12.77
CA PHE A 135 6.06 -4.94 -13.84
C PHE A 135 7.00 -5.47 -14.92
N SER A 136 6.73 -6.68 -15.41
CA SER A 136 7.40 -7.25 -16.58
C SER A 136 7.13 -6.42 -17.82
N THR A 137 8.17 -6.05 -18.58
CA THR A 137 7.99 -5.37 -19.89
C THR A 137 7.45 -6.30 -20.97
N VAL A 138 7.54 -7.62 -20.74
CA VAL A 138 7.12 -8.64 -21.71
C VAL A 138 5.64 -8.97 -21.52
N THR A 139 5.24 -9.35 -20.30
CA THR A 139 3.87 -9.80 -20.02
C THR A 139 2.99 -8.70 -19.42
N GLY A 140 3.60 -7.62 -18.93
CA GLY A 140 2.91 -6.61 -18.12
C GLY A 140 2.58 -7.08 -16.72
N ASP A 141 2.95 -8.30 -16.32
CA ASP A 141 2.59 -8.81 -15.01
C ASP A 141 3.23 -8.04 -13.88
N ILE A 142 2.46 -7.83 -12.81
CA ILE A 142 3.03 -7.39 -11.55
C ILE A 142 3.87 -8.51 -10.96
N GLU A 143 5.10 -8.16 -10.58
CA GLU A 143 6.10 -9.06 -10.02
C GLU A 143 6.65 -8.57 -8.67
N ASP A 144 6.47 -7.29 -8.36
CA ASP A 144 6.73 -6.73 -7.03
C ASP A 144 5.60 -5.76 -6.64
N PHE A 145 5.23 -5.81 -5.36
CA PHE A 145 4.15 -5.04 -4.76
C PHE A 145 4.65 -3.61 -4.41
N PRO A 146 3.77 -2.63 -4.15
CA PRO A 146 2.32 -2.70 -3.96
C PRO A 146 1.47 -2.54 -5.23
N GLY A 147 0.36 -3.26 -5.28
CA GLY A 147 -0.60 -3.28 -6.39
C GLY A 147 -1.28 -4.64 -6.47
N LEU A 148 -2.43 -4.74 -7.13
CA LEU A 148 -3.14 -6.01 -7.30
C LEU A 148 -3.23 -6.45 -8.77
N ASP A 149 -3.23 -5.49 -9.68
CA ASP A 149 -3.42 -5.73 -11.10
C ASP A 149 -2.10 -5.61 -11.87
N SER A 150 -2.00 -6.40 -12.93
CA SER A 150 -0.99 -6.30 -13.96
C SER A 150 -1.31 -5.13 -14.92
N LEU A 151 -0.37 -4.82 -15.80
CA LEU A 151 -0.54 -3.88 -16.90
C LEU A 151 -1.00 -4.62 -18.16
N PRO A 152 -1.97 -4.07 -18.92
CA PRO A 152 -2.18 -4.49 -20.30
C PRO A 152 -0.93 -4.24 -21.15
N THR A 153 -0.60 -5.19 -22.02
CA THR A 153 0.41 -5.04 -23.07
C THR A 153 -0.27 -4.84 -24.42
N PHE A 154 0.43 -4.18 -25.35
CA PHE A 154 -0.08 -3.83 -26.66
C PHE A 154 0.86 -4.35 -27.74
N GLN A 155 0.28 -4.71 -28.89
CA GLN A 155 1.04 -5.22 -30.02
C GLN A 155 1.86 -4.07 -30.62
N VAL A 156 3.16 -4.29 -30.80
CA VAL A 156 4.06 -3.34 -31.46
C VAL A 156 4.63 -3.98 -32.72
N ARG A 157 4.67 -3.21 -33.81
CA ARG A 157 5.35 -3.60 -35.04
C ARG A 157 6.09 -2.43 -35.64
N VAL A 158 7.12 -2.74 -36.42
CA VAL A 158 7.93 -1.73 -37.11
C VAL A 158 7.73 -1.88 -38.62
N GLU A 159 7.25 -0.83 -39.26
CA GLU A 159 7.04 -0.78 -40.72
C GLU A 159 7.73 0.44 -41.30
N LYS A 160 8.65 0.25 -42.25
CA LYS A 160 9.34 1.34 -42.97
C LYS A 160 9.86 2.44 -42.02
N ASP A 161 10.59 2.03 -40.98
CA ASP A 161 11.18 2.89 -39.94
C ASP A 161 10.18 3.54 -38.96
N LYS A 162 8.87 3.22 -39.05
CA LYS A 162 7.85 3.69 -38.11
C LYS A 162 7.47 2.62 -37.10
N VAL A 163 7.39 3.00 -35.84
CA VAL A 163 6.87 2.15 -34.76
C VAL A 163 5.35 2.34 -34.70
N ILE A 164 4.62 1.24 -34.87
CA ILE A 164 3.16 1.21 -34.88
C ILE A 164 2.70 0.39 -33.68
N ILE A 165 1.77 0.95 -32.91
CA ILE A 165 1.11 0.24 -31.79
C ILE A 165 -0.33 -0.05 -32.16
N ARG A 166 -0.75 -1.29 -31.95
CA ARG A 166 -2.15 -1.71 -31.98
C ARG A 166 -2.61 -2.08 -30.56
N ALA A 167 -3.64 -1.42 -30.08
CA ALA A 167 -4.10 -1.53 -28.69
C ALA A 167 -5.62 -1.64 -28.60
N ASN A 168 -6.11 -2.42 -27.63
CA ASN A 168 -7.54 -2.44 -27.29
C ASN A 168 -7.92 -1.15 -26.54
N LYS A 169 -9.02 -0.52 -26.95
CA LYS A 169 -9.47 0.78 -26.42
C LYS A 169 -9.82 0.72 -24.93
N GLN A 170 -10.49 -0.35 -24.47
CA GLN A 170 -10.85 -0.53 -23.07
C GLN A 170 -9.62 -0.76 -22.19
N ALA A 171 -8.62 -1.51 -22.68
CA ALA A 171 -7.34 -1.71 -22.00
C ALA A 171 -6.56 -0.39 -21.86
N LEU A 172 -6.58 0.46 -22.90
CA LEU A 172 -6.01 1.82 -22.84
C LEU A 172 -6.75 2.74 -21.86
N GLN A 173 -8.04 2.53 -21.62
CA GLN A 173 -8.78 3.35 -20.65
C GLN A 173 -8.59 2.87 -19.22
N SER A 174 -8.68 1.56 -18.99
CA SER A 174 -8.59 0.95 -17.66
C SER A 174 -7.18 0.96 -17.08
N GLN A 175 -6.14 0.88 -17.92
CA GLN A 175 -4.72 0.84 -17.53
C GLN A 175 -4.35 -0.32 -16.58
N LYS A 176 -5.23 -1.32 -16.43
CA LYS A 176 -5.08 -2.43 -15.50
C LYS A 176 -5.64 -3.71 -16.09
N ARG A 177 -5.04 -4.84 -15.73
CA ARG A 177 -5.41 -6.19 -16.15
C ARG A 177 -5.30 -7.11 -14.94
N SER A 178 -6.40 -7.75 -14.55
CA SER A 178 -6.32 -8.83 -13.58
C SER A 178 -5.76 -10.08 -14.26
N LYS A 179 -4.90 -10.84 -13.57
CA LYS A 179 -4.42 -12.12 -14.08
C LYS A 179 -5.61 -13.10 -14.19
N PRO A 180 -5.61 -14.00 -15.20
CA PRO A 180 -6.59 -15.07 -15.26
C PRO A 180 -6.63 -15.85 -13.94
N MET A 181 -7.83 -16.24 -13.52
CA MET A 181 -8.06 -16.94 -12.27
C MET A 181 -9.00 -18.11 -12.49
N SER A 182 -8.64 -19.24 -11.89
CA SER A 182 -9.52 -20.40 -11.78
C SER A 182 -10.71 -20.12 -10.87
N ARG A 183 -11.70 -21.02 -10.93
CA ARG A 183 -12.92 -21.01 -10.11
C ARG A 183 -13.02 -22.28 -9.29
N CYS A 184 -13.90 -22.28 -8.30
CA CYS A 184 -14.16 -23.48 -7.52
C CYS A 184 -14.79 -24.56 -8.42
N SER A 185 -14.19 -25.75 -8.45
CA SER A 185 -14.67 -26.88 -9.28
C SER A 185 -15.74 -27.70 -8.59
N ALA A 186 -15.76 -27.71 -7.25
CA ALA A 186 -16.76 -28.41 -6.45
C ALA A 186 -18.04 -27.57 -6.28
N VAL A 187 -19.20 -28.23 -6.30
CA VAL A 187 -20.46 -27.64 -5.84
C VAL A 187 -20.25 -27.14 -4.42
N ILE A 188 -20.39 -25.84 -4.19
CA ILE A 188 -20.32 -25.24 -2.86
C ILE A 188 -21.59 -25.66 -2.12
N ASN A 189 -21.60 -26.88 -1.58
CA ASN A 189 -22.44 -27.16 -0.42
C ASN A 189 -21.86 -26.26 0.67
N SER A 190 -22.63 -25.25 1.08
CA SER A 190 -22.28 -24.24 2.08
C SER A 190 -22.15 -24.86 3.49
N ASN A 191 -21.37 -25.93 3.63
CA ASN A 191 -21.04 -26.52 4.90
C ASN A 191 -20.12 -25.53 5.62
N THR A 192 -20.67 -24.74 6.52
CA THR A 192 -19.95 -23.72 7.29
C THR A 192 -18.82 -24.29 8.15
N GLY A 193 -18.71 -25.62 8.28
CA GLY A 193 -17.74 -26.29 9.14
C GLY A 193 -16.39 -26.66 8.52
N PHE A 194 -16.15 -26.55 7.21
CA PHE A 194 -14.86 -26.97 6.61
C PHE A 194 -14.39 -26.12 5.42
N SER A 195 -13.11 -25.75 5.40
CA SER A 195 -12.46 -25.12 4.23
C SER A 195 -11.22 -25.87 3.76
N HIS A 196 -10.92 -25.86 2.45
CA HIS A 196 -9.65 -26.40 1.96
C HIS A 196 -8.50 -25.44 2.30
N VAL A 197 -8.73 -24.13 2.12
CA VAL A 197 -7.81 -23.09 2.59
C VAL A 197 -8.59 -22.09 3.43
N LEU A 198 -8.22 -21.98 4.70
CA LEU A 198 -8.70 -20.93 5.59
C LEU A 198 -7.63 -19.83 5.72
N ILE A 199 -8.02 -18.59 5.42
CA ILE A 199 -7.17 -17.40 5.51
C ILE A 199 -7.69 -16.54 6.67
N ILE A 200 -6.90 -16.40 7.75
CA ILE A 200 -7.23 -15.53 8.87
C ILE A 200 -6.68 -14.14 8.61
N GLY A 201 -7.57 -13.18 8.29
CA GLY A 201 -7.24 -11.79 8.01
C GLY A 201 -7.40 -11.45 6.53
N SER A 202 -8.17 -10.39 6.25
CA SER A 202 -8.51 -9.93 4.91
C SER A 202 -7.73 -8.69 4.46
N GLY A 203 -6.57 -8.44 5.07
CA GLY A 203 -5.64 -7.41 4.61
C GLY A 203 -4.96 -7.79 3.28
N PRO A 204 -4.06 -6.94 2.76
CA PRO A 204 -3.36 -7.19 1.49
C PRO A 204 -2.74 -8.59 1.38
N ALA A 205 -2.13 -9.09 2.45
CA ALA A 205 -1.53 -10.43 2.46
C ALA A 205 -2.57 -11.56 2.27
N GLY A 206 -3.71 -11.49 2.97
CA GLY A 206 -4.76 -12.49 2.85
C GLY A 206 -5.45 -12.46 1.49
N LEU A 207 -5.75 -11.25 1.00
CA LEU A 207 -6.35 -11.05 -0.32
C LEU A 207 -5.43 -11.55 -1.43
N VAL A 208 -4.15 -11.16 -1.43
CA VAL A 208 -3.18 -11.61 -2.42
C VAL A 208 -3.00 -13.12 -2.34
N CYS A 209 -2.99 -13.72 -1.14
CA CYS A 209 -2.94 -15.18 -1.01
C CYS A 209 -4.13 -15.85 -1.72
N ALA A 210 -5.36 -15.36 -1.50
CA ALA A 210 -6.55 -15.91 -2.14
C ALA A 210 -6.52 -15.74 -3.67
N GLU A 211 -6.16 -14.55 -4.17
CA GLU A 211 -6.04 -14.28 -5.60
C GLU A 211 -4.95 -15.14 -6.24
N THR A 212 -3.75 -15.23 -5.64
CA THR A 212 -2.65 -16.04 -6.15
C THR A 212 -3.02 -17.51 -6.21
N LEU A 213 -3.71 -18.06 -5.20
CA LEU A 213 -4.22 -19.43 -5.27
C LEU A 213 -5.08 -19.64 -6.52
N ARG A 214 -6.01 -18.73 -6.81
CA ARG A 214 -6.83 -18.81 -8.02
C ARG A 214 -6.01 -18.64 -9.30
N GLN A 215 -5.03 -17.74 -9.32
CA GLN A 215 -4.13 -17.50 -10.45
C GLN A 215 -3.28 -18.73 -10.78
N GLU A 216 -2.85 -19.47 -9.76
CA GLU A 216 -2.07 -20.71 -9.88
C GLU A 216 -2.94 -21.96 -10.11
N GLY A 217 -4.23 -21.77 -10.41
CA GLY A 217 -5.13 -22.87 -10.79
C GLY A 217 -5.73 -23.67 -9.62
N PHE A 218 -5.68 -23.17 -8.39
CA PHE A 218 -6.32 -23.82 -7.26
C PHE A 218 -7.86 -23.76 -7.38
N THR A 219 -8.51 -24.93 -7.41
CA THR A 219 -9.96 -25.05 -7.66
C THR A 219 -10.79 -25.51 -6.46
N ASP A 220 -10.21 -25.67 -5.26
CA ASP A 220 -10.99 -26.01 -4.06
C ASP A 220 -11.51 -24.76 -3.32
N ARG A 221 -12.34 -24.97 -2.30
CA ARG A 221 -12.93 -23.91 -1.47
C ARG A 221 -11.87 -23.07 -0.73
N ILE A 222 -11.94 -21.74 -0.89
CA ILE A 222 -11.13 -20.76 -0.15
C ILE A 222 -12.07 -19.92 0.71
N VAL A 223 -11.78 -19.84 2.01
CA VAL A 223 -12.49 -18.97 2.95
C VAL A 223 -11.51 -18.00 3.57
N MET A 224 -11.77 -16.71 3.43
CA MET A 224 -11.07 -15.63 4.10
C MET A 224 -11.96 -15.07 5.21
N CYS A 225 -11.46 -15.00 6.44
CA CYS A 225 -12.19 -14.41 7.56
C CYS A 225 -11.52 -13.13 8.06
N THR A 226 -12.32 -12.23 8.62
CA THR A 226 -11.83 -10.95 9.15
C THR A 226 -12.71 -10.45 10.29
N MET A 227 -12.09 -9.77 11.26
CA MET A 227 -12.82 -9.03 12.29
C MET A 227 -13.43 -7.72 11.76
N ASP A 228 -13.00 -7.24 10.59
CA ASP A 228 -13.50 -6.00 10.02
C ASP A 228 -14.95 -6.16 9.51
N ILE A 229 -15.74 -5.09 9.62
CA ILE A 229 -17.09 -4.99 9.00
C ILE A 229 -17.02 -4.78 7.47
N HIS A 230 -15.83 -4.40 6.97
CA HIS A 230 -15.59 -4.00 5.58
C HIS A 230 -14.89 -5.11 4.78
N PRO A 231 -15.13 -5.18 3.45
CA PRO A 231 -14.29 -5.96 2.55
C PRO A 231 -12.81 -5.48 2.58
N PRO A 232 -11.85 -6.27 2.06
CA PRO A 232 -10.44 -5.87 1.95
C PRO A 232 -10.24 -4.45 1.45
N TYR A 233 -9.45 -3.66 2.16
CA TYR A 233 -9.22 -2.24 1.86
C TYR A 233 -7.77 -1.80 2.10
N ASP A 234 -7.38 -0.71 1.45
CA ASP A 234 -6.04 -0.14 1.43
C ASP A 234 -5.75 0.65 2.72
N ARG A 235 -5.24 -0.04 3.74
CA ARG A 235 -4.89 0.54 5.04
C ARG A 235 -3.85 1.68 4.96
N PRO A 236 -2.80 1.63 4.12
CA PRO A 236 -1.89 2.77 3.91
C PRO A 236 -2.55 4.11 3.53
N LYS A 237 -3.75 4.11 2.92
CA LYS A 237 -4.48 5.36 2.63
C LYS A 237 -5.11 6.00 3.85
N LEU A 238 -5.33 5.26 4.94
CA LEU A 238 -6.01 5.77 6.14
C LEU A 238 -5.30 7.01 6.71
N SER A 239 -3.97 7.03 6.73
CA SER A 239 -3.16 8.16 7.23
C SER A 239 -2.90 9.26 6.19
N LYS A 240 -3.19 9.00 4.91
CA LYS A 240 -2.94 9.93 3.80
C LYS A 240 -4.20 10.68 3.36
N SER A 241 -5.34 10.01 3.43
CA SER A 241 -6.65 10.51 3.03
C SER A 241 -7.69 10.15 4.09
N LEU A 242 -7.60 10.84 5.24
CA LEU A 242 -8.34 10.53 6.47
C LEU A 242 -9.86 10.51 6.31
N GLU A 243 -10.41 11.18 5.29
CA GLU A 243 -11.86 11.29 5.06
C GLU A 243 -12.39 10.28 4.04
N SER A 244 -11.54 9.37 3.54
CA SER A 244 -11.98 8.35 2.59
C SER A 244 -12.95 7.38 3.26
N THR A 245 -14.02 7.03 2.55
CA THR A 245 -14.95 5.97 2.95
C THR A 245 -14.32 4.59 2.74
N ALA A 246 -14.78 3.58 3.47
CA ALA A 246 -14.33 2.19 3.26
C ALA A 246 -14.51 1.72 1.81
N GLU A 247 -15.54 2.19 1.12
CA GLU A 247 -15.79 1.90 -0.29
C GLU A 247 -14.69 2.44 -1.21
N GLN A 248 -14.28 3.69 -1.01
CA GLN A 248 -13.20 4.33 -1.79
C GLN A 248 -11.83 3.71 -1.51
N LEU A 249 -11.69 3.07 -0.34
CA LEU A 249 -10.48 2.37 0.07
C LEU A 249 -10.46 0.91 -0.36
N ARG A 250 -11.57 0.37 -0.85
CA ARG A 250 -11.74 -1.04 -1.18
C ARG A 250 -10.71 -1.50 -2.22
N LEU A 251 -10.12 -2.66 -1.96
CA LEU A 251 -9.12 -3.29 -2.83
C LEU A 251 -9.76 -4.08 -3.97
N ARG A 252 -10.81 -4.86 -3.67
CA ARG A 252 -11.63 -5.62 -4.62
C ARG A 252 -13.10 -5.51 -4.27
N SER A 253 -13.98 -5.45 -5.27
CA SER A 253 -15.44 -5.51 -5.06
C SER A 253 -15.85 -6.86 -4.48
N MET A 254 -17.02 -6.91 -3.83
CA MET A 254 -17.61 -8.19 -3.42
C MET A 254 -17.90 -9.07 -4.62
N ASP A 255 -18.38 -8.48 -5.73
CA ASP A 255 -18.63 -9.18 -6.99
C ASP A 255 -17.35 -9.85 -7.51
N PHE A 256 -16.19 -9.19 -7.44
CA PHE A 256 -14.92 -9.79 -7.83
C PHE A 256 -14.58 -11.02 -6.99
N LEU A 257 -14.78 -10.96 -5.66
CA LEU A 257 -14.55 -12.12 -4.80
C LEU A 257 -15.49 -13.27 -5.14
N GLN A 258 -16.76 -12.96 -5.43
CA GLN A 258 -17.78 -13.93 -5.83
C GLN A 258 -17.50 -14.54 -7.21
N ASP A 259 -17.05 -13.74 -8.17
CA ASP A 259 -16.69 -14.17 -9.53
C ASP A 259 -15.49 -15.13 -9.56
N HIS A 260 -14.72 -15.17 -8.47
CA HIS A 260 -13.56 -16.06 -8.31
C HIS A 260 -13.74 -17.07 -7.16
N ASP A 261 -14.96 -17.23 -6.66
CA ASP A 261 -15.33 -18.16 -5.59
C ASP A 261 -14.39 -18.04 -4.36
N ILE A 262 -14.09 -16.80 -3.96
CA ILE A 262 -13.35 -16.46 -2.75
C ILE A 262 -14.38 -16.03 -1.69
N GLU A 263 -14.63 -16.89 -0.70
CA GLU A 263 -15.59 -16.58 0.34
C GLU A 263 -15.01 -15.62 1.37
N LEU A 264 -15.79 -14.61 1.78
CA LEU A 264 -15.41 -13.65 2.81
C LEU A 264 -16.37 -13.72 4.00
N LEU A 265 -15.85 -14.14 5.16
CA LEU A 265 -16.53 -14.09 6.44
C LEU A 265 -16.10 -12.83 7.21
N LYS A 266 -16.93 -11.79 7.17
CA LYS A 266 -16.73 -10.55 7.93
C LYS A 266 -17.20 -10.70 9.37
N GLU A 267 -16.73 -9.82 10.25
CA GLU A 267 -17.10 -9.79 11.67
C GLU A 267 -16.88 -11.15 12.37
N LYS A 268 -15.86 -11.89 11.93
CA LYS A 268 -15.46 -13.18 12.48
C LYS A 268 -14.05 -13.07 13.06
N GLU A 269 -13.97 -12.91 14.38
CA GLU A 269 -12.71 -13.00 15.12
C GLU A 269 -12.39 -14.47 15.44
N VAL A 270 -11.21 -14.93 15.03
CA VAL A 270 -10.69 -16.24 15.42
C VAL A 270 -9.97 -16.09 16.76
N VAL A 271 -10.43 -16.84 17.77
CA VAL A 271 -9.90 -16.78 19.14
C VAL A 271 -8.98 -17.96 19.48
N ALA A 272 -9.09 -19.07 18.75
CA ALA A 272 -8.24 -20.23 18.96
C ALA A 272 -7.96 -20.99 17.66
N VAL A 273 -6.76 -21.55 17.56
CA VAL A 273 -6.34 -22.46 16.48
C VAL A 273 -5.85 -23.76 17.12
N ASP A 274 -6.51 -24.87 16.79
CA ASP A 274 -6.04 -26.20 17.15
C ASP A 274 -5.40 -26.85 15.91
N VAL A 275 -4.06 -26.89 15.92
CA VAL A 275 -3.26 -27.47 14.83
C VAL A 275 -3.32 -29.00 14.79
N LYS A 276 -3.69 -29.67 15.90
CA LYS A 276 -3.80 -31.13 15.96
C LYS A 276 -5.06 -31.60 15.27
N THR A 277 -6.19 -30.97 15.60
CA THR A 277 -7.48 -31.26 14.95
C THR A 277 -7.70 -30.47 13.66
N ARG A 278 -6.77 -29.56 13.33
CA ARG A 278 -6.82 -28.64 12.17
C ARG A 278 -8.13 -27.88 12.13
N SER A 279 -8.45 -27.19 13.22
CA SER A 279 -9.67 -26.39 13.33
C SER A 279 -9.42 -25.04 13.98
N VAL A 280 -10.26 -24.07 13.65
CA VAL A 280 -10.31 -22.77 14.29
C VAL A 280 -11.62 -22.62 15.07
N THR A 281 -11.57 -21.87 16.15
CA THR A 281 -12.75 -21.45 16.90
C THR A 281 -12.89 -19.93 16.79
N PHE A 282 -14.08 -19.48 16.42
CA PHE A 282 -14.44 -18.07 16.36
C PHE A 282 -15.03 -17.61 17.70
N GLU A 283 -14.99 -16.30 17.96
CA GLU A 283 -15.52 -15.67 19.18
C GLU A 283 -17.00 -16.02 19.43
N ASP A 284 -17.79 -16.18 18.37
CA ASP A 284 -19.21 -16.56 18.44
C ASP A 284 -19.46 -18.06 18.66
N GLY A 285 -18.40 -18.84 18.88
CA GLY A 285 -18.47 -20.28 19.09
C GLY A 285 -18.52 -21.12 17.80
N LEU A 286 -18.57 -20.50 16.62
CA LEU A 286 -18.46 -21.24 15.35
C LEU A 286 -17.10 -21.96 15.32
N ARG A 287 -17.10 -23.19 14.82
CA ARG A 287 -15.88 -23.96 14.57
C ARG A 287 -15.77 -24.27 13.08
N MET A 288 -14.57 -24.10 12.54
CA MET A 288 -14.27 -24.46 11.14
C MET A 288 -12.99 -25.27 11.07
N GLU A 289 -13.10 -26.47 10.50
CA GLU A 289 -11.98 -27.32 10.13
C GLU A 289 -11.30 -26.79 8.85
N TYR A 290 -10.01 -27.05 8.71
CA TYR A 290 -9.25 -26.64 7.54
C TYR A 290 -8.27 -27.71 7.07
N ARG A 291 -8.01 -27.76 5.76
CA ARG A 291 -6.87 -28.53 5.23
C ARG A 291 -5.56 -27.74 5.29
N LYS A 292 -5.60 -26.46 4.94
CA LYS A 292 -4.48 -25.51 5.04
C LYS A 292 -4.93 -24.23 5.72
N LEU A 293 -4.05 -23.64 6.53
CA LEU A 293 -4.29 -22.40 7.25
C LEU A 293 -3.23 -21.37 6.85
N PHE A 294 -3.66 -20.17 6.51
CA PHE A 294 -2.79 -19.01 6.30
C PHE A 294 -3.17 -17.91 7.29
N ILE A 295 -2.24 -17.55 8.19
CA ILE A 295 -2.48 -16.53 9.21
C ILE A 295 -1.92 -15.19 8.73
N ALA A 296 -2.81 -14.28 8.41
CA ALA A 296 -2.56 -12.94 7.89
C ALA A 296 -3.25 -11.84 8.74
N SER A 297 -3.32 -12.04 10.06
CA SER A 297 -4.04 -11.17 11.01
C SER A 297 -3.46 -9.76 11.17
N GLY A 298 -2.25 -9.51 10.66
CA GLY A 298 -1.56 -8.23 10.77
C GLY A 298 -1.22 -7.86 12.22
N SER A 299 -1.26 -6.57 12.54
CA SER A 299 -0.89 -6.01 13.85
C SER A 299 -1.98 -5.11 14.42
N LYS A 300 -2.03 -4.96 15.75
CA LYS A 300 -2.89 -4.00 16.45
C LYS A 300 -2.04 -2.79 16.93
N PRO A 301 -2.59 -1.56 16.98
CA PRO A 301 -1.90 -0.42 17.58
C PRO A 301 -1.47 -0.74 19.02
N LYS A 302 -0.26 -0.32 19.41
CA LYS A 302 0.21 -0.51 20.78
C LYS A 302 -0.55 0.45 21.71
N PRO A 303 -1.29 -0.04 22.71
CA PRO A 303 -1.94 0.83 23.67
C PRO A 303 -0.88 1.62 24.45
N MET A 304 -1.20 2.87 24.76
CA MET A 304 -0.36 3.72 25.58
C MET A 304 -0.87 3.69 27.01
N ASN A 305 0.02 3.42 27.97
CA ASN A 305 -0.29 3.57 29.38
C ASN A 305 0.00 5.02 29.79
N TYR A 306 -1.03 5.76 30.16
CA TYR A 306 -0.91 7.12 30.70
C TYR A 306 -1.81 7.24 31.93
N LYS A 307 -1.45 8.15 32.83
CA LYS A 307 -2.33 8.52 33.95
C LYS A 307 -3.48 9.39 33.44
N GLY A 308 -4.62 9.40 34.12
CA GLY A 308 -5.78 10.22 33.75
C GLY A 308 -7.07 9.43 33.64
N LYS A 309 -8.17 10.14 33.37
CA LYS A 309 -9.50 9.54 33.14
C LYS A 309 -9.59 8.98 31.71
N ASP A 310 -10.51 8.04 31.49
CA ASP A 310 -10.93 7.63 30.15
C ASP A 310 -11.46 8.85 29.38
N VAL A 311 -10.58 9.41 28.54
CA VAL A 311 -10.87 10.54 27.66
C VAL A 311 -11.27 10.03 26.30
N ARG A 312 -12.40 10.52 25.77
CA ARG A 312 -13.03 9.97 24.56
C ARG A 312 -12.46 10.51 23.25
N ASN A 313 -11.60 11.52 23.31
CA ASN A 313 -10.99 12.17 22.14
C ASN A 313 -9.54 11.75 21.91
N VAL A 314 -9.14 10.57 22.40
CA VAL A 314 -7.84 9.94 22.11
C VAL A 314 -8.09 8.78 21.18
N PHE A 315 -7.42 8.79 20.03
CA PHE A 315 -7.67 7.84 18.94
C PHE A 315 -6.38 7.11 18.56
N HIS A 316 -6.53 5.82 18.23
CA HIS A 316 -5.59 5.13 17.36
C HIS A 316 -6.10 5.23 15.92
N LEU A 317 -5.20 5.09 14.94
CA LEU A 317 -5.58 5.01 13.53
C LEU A 317 -5.39 3.57 13.03
N ARG A 318 -6.50 2.85 12.83
CA ARG A 318 -6.45 1.47 12.29
C ARG A 318 -7.55 1.17 11.27
N THR A 319 -8.70 1.81 11.39
CA THR A 319 -9.91 1.59 10.58
C THR A 319 -10.29 2.86 9.81
N PRO A 320 -11.13 2.77 8.76
CA PRO A 320 -11.76 3.93 8.13
C PRO A 320 -12.51 4.82 9.14
N GLU A 321 -13.20 4.20 10.11
CA GLU A 321 -13.94 4.88 11.17
C GLU A 321 -13.03 5.73 12.06
N ASP A 322 -11.86 5.20 12.42
CA ASP A 322 -10.83 5.94 13.16
C ASP A 322 -10.37 7.16 12.36
N ALA A 323 -10.01 6.95 11.09
CA ALA A 323 -9.50 7.99 10.19
C ALA A 323 -10.50 9.14 10.05
N ASN A 324 -11.76 8.79 9.76
CA ASN A 324 -12.84 9.77 9.58
C ASN A 324 -13.15 10.50 10.90
N SER A 325 -13.10 9.80 12.04
CA SER A 325 -13.31 10.41 13.35
C SER A 325 -12.20 11.39 13.71
N ILE A 326 -10.95 11.04 13.43
CA ILE A 326 -9.79 11.93 13.59
C ILE A 326 -9.96 13.18 12.73
N ALA A 327 -10.25 13.04 11.43
CA ALA A 327 -10.45 14.17 10.54
C ALA A 327 -11.56 15.12 11.03
N ARG A 328 -12.72 14.56 11.37
CA ARG A 328 -13.89 15.32 11.83
C ARG A 328 -13.60 16.08 13.13
N LEU A 329 -12.97 15.43 14.11
CA LEU A 329 -12.74 16.03 15.43
C LEU A 329 -11.55 16.99 15.45
N ALA A 330 -10.55 16.78 14.58
CA ALA A 330 -9.40 17.66 14.47
C ALA A 330 -9.73 19.00 13.79
N ASN A 331 -10.80 19.07 12.99
CA ASN A 331 -11.17 20.26 12.23
C ASN A 331 -11.29 21.51 13.12
N ASN A 332 -10.48 22.54 12.84
CA ASN A 332 -10.36 23.77 13.64
C ASN A 332 -10.05 23.54 15.14
N LYS A 333 -9.43 22.41 15.51
CA LYS A 333 -9.00 22.10 16.88
C LYS A 333 -7.48 22.00 17.00
N ASN A 334 -6.98 21.95 18.23
CA ASN A 334 -5.57 21.64 18.49
C ASN A 334 -5.40 20.12 18.48
N ALA A 335 -4.64 19.60 17.53
CA ALA A 335 -4.34 18.19 17.41
C ALA A 335 -2.95 17.89 18.01
N VAL A 336 -2.88 16.85 18.85
CA VAL A 336 -1.62 16.32 19.38
C VAL A 336 -1.45 14.90 18.86
N ILE A 337 -0.36 14.69 18.12
CA ILE A 337 0.07 13.37 17.65
C ILE A 337 1.13 12.87 18.60
N VAL A 338 0.97 11.64 19.07
CA VAL A 338 1.97 10.97 19.91
C VAL A 338 2.67 9.89 19.09
N GLY A 339 3.94 10.14 18.77
CA GLY A 339 4.79 9.26 17.97
C GLY A 339 5.24 9.89 16.66
N THR A 340 6.52 9.70 16.35
CA THR A 340 7.22 10.25 15.18
C THR A 340 7.55 9.17 14.13
N SER A 341 6.68 8.15 14.04
CA SER A 341 6.74 7.09 13.02
C SER A 341 5.98 7.50 11.76
N PHE A 342 5.95 6.64 10.73
CA PHE A 342 5.33 6.96 9.44
C PHE A 342 3.86 7.37 9.59
N VAL A 343 3.08 6.60 10.35
CA VAL A 343 1.66 6.91 10.57
C VAL A 343 1.47 8.25 11.28
N GLY A 344 2.24 8.51 12.35
CA GLY A 344 2.14 9.77 13.09
C GLY A 344 2.49 10.99 12.25
N MET A 345 3.58 10.89 11.48
CA MET A 345 4.02 11.96 10.58
C MET A 345 3.06 12.17 9.40
N GLU A 346 2.52 11.09 8.80
CA GLU A 346 1.51 11.21 7.75
C GLU A 346 0.23 11.87 8.24
N VAL A 347 -0.27 11.48 9.43
CA VAL A 347 -1.44 12.11 10.05
C VAL A 347 -1.18 13.57 10.38
N ALA A 348 0.01 13.91 10.92
CA ALA A 348 0.38 15.29 11.19
C ALA A 348 0.33 16.13 9.91
N ALA A 349 0.87 15.63 8.80
CA ALA A 349 0.81 16.29 7.51
C ALA A 349 -0.63 16.45 6.99
N ALA A 350 -1.45 15.39 7.09
CA ALA A 350 -2.84 15.41 6.64
C ALA A 350 -3.75 16.37 7.43
N LEU A 351 -3.36 16.71 8.67
CA LEU A 351 -4.09 17.62 9.54
C LEU A 351 -3.63 19.07 9.47
N THR A 352 -2.46 19.37 8.88
CA THR A 352 -1.89 20.73 8.85
C THR A 352 -2.84 21.78 8.28
N ASP A 353 -3.64 21.42 7.27
CA ASP A 353 -4.57 22.35 6.61
C ASP A 353 -6.00 22.28 7.18
N LYS A 354 -6.25 21.40 8.15
CA LYS A 354 -7.60 21.14 8.71
C LYS A 354 -7.69 21.52 10.19
N ALA A 355 -6.64 21.25 10.95
CA ALA A 355 -6.57 21.57 12.37
C ALA A 355 -6.19 23.04 12.59
N HIS A 356 -6.58 23.61 13.73
CA HIS A 356 -6.11 24.93 14.14
C HIS A 356 -4.61 24.94 14.43
N SER A 357 -4.12 23.86 15.05
CA SER A 357 -2.69 23.64 15.27
C SER A 357 -2.37 22.16 15.37
N VAL A 358 -1.14 21.79 15.01
CA VAL A 358 -0.64 20.41 15.05
C VAL A 358 0.64 20.37 15.87
N SER A 359 0.64 19.54 16.91
CA SER A 359 1.80 19.26 17.75
C SER A 359 2.16 17.78 17.68
N VAL A 360 3.44 17.44 17.61
CA VAL A 360 3.95 16.07 17.57
C VAL A 360 4.88 15.83 18.76
N ILE A 361 4.61 14.79 19.54
CA ILE A 361 5.42 14.36 20.67
C ILE A 361 6.22 13.12 20.26
N GLY A 362 7.53 13.13 20.48
CA GLY A 362 8.41 12.01 20.13
C GLY A 362 9.45 11.73 21.22
N ILE A 363 9.70 10.45 21.47
CA ILE A 363 10.74 9.99 22.41
C ILE A 363 12.15 10.00 21.81
N GLU A 364 12.26 10.06 20.48
CA GLU A 364 13.53 10.17 19.77
C GLU A 364 13.89 11.64 19.56
N PRO A 365 15.17 12.00 19.33
CA PRO A 365 15.54 13.40 19.13
C PRO A 365 15.10 13.97 17.77
N VAL A 366 14.85 13.10 16.77
CA VAL A 366 14.30 13.46 15.46
C VAL A 366 13.36 12.37 14.95
N PRO A 367 12.39 12.68 14.07
CA PRO A 367 11.58 11.68 13.41
C PRO A 367 12.43 10.68 12.62
N PHE A 368 11.97 9.44 12.56
CA PHE A 368 12.61 8.37 11.76
C PHE A 368 14.09 8.08 12.08
N LYS A 369 14.64 8.50 13.23
CA LYS A 369 16.08 8.34 13.52
C LYS A 369 16.55 6.89 13.31
N LYS A 370 15.79 5.92 13.80
CA LYS A 370 16.11 4.49 13.64
C LYS A 370 16.04 3.99 12.19
N ALA A 371 15.13 4.52 11.39
CA ALA A 371 14.88 4.02 10.03
C ALA A 371 15.73 4.73 8.97
N LEU A 372 15.91 6.05 9.09
CA LEU A 372 16.50 6.91 8.06
C LEU A 372 17.74 7.68 8.56
N GLY A 373 18.07 7.57 9.84
CA GLY A 373 19.20 8.27 10.44
C GLY A 373 18.91 9.74 10.78
N GLU A 374 19.83 10.34 11.53
CA GLU A 374 19.63 11.66 12.13
C GLU A 374 19.57 12.79 11.09
N LYS A 375 20.41 12.75 10.05
CA LYS A 375 20.45 13.80 9.01
C LYS A 375 19.11 13.92 8.28
N VAL A 376 18.54 12.79 7.86
CA VAL A 376 17.24 12.75 7.18
C VAL A 376 16.12 13.14 8.15
N GLY A 377 16.16 12.65 9.39
CA GLY A 377 15.21 13.04 10.43
C GLY A 377 15.16 14.55 10.68
N LYS A 378 16.31 15.23 10.76
CA LYS A 378 16.38 16.70 10.91
C LYS A 378 15.77 17.42 9.72
N ALA A 379 16.07 16.97 8.50
CA ALA A 379 15.53 17.58 7.28
C ALA A 379 14.00 17.46 7.22
N ILE A 380 13.46 16.28 7.55
CA ILE A 380 12.01 16.04 7.60
C ILE A 380 11.36 16.87 8.72
N MET A 381 11.96 16.91 9.91
CA MET A 381 11.45 17.71 11.02
C MET A 381 11.34 19.19 10.63
N LYS A 382 12.39 19.76 10.04
CA LYS A 382 12.41 21.14 9.54
C LYS A 382 11.33 21.40 8.48
N LEU A 383 11.09 20.44 7.59
CA LEU A 383 10.01 20.53 6.60
C LEU A 383 8.64 20.64 7.30
N PHE A 384 8.39 19.83 8.32
CA PHE A 384 7.13 19.86 9.08
C PHE A 384 6.99 21.15 9.91
N GLU A 385 8.07 21.64 10.52
CA GLU A 385 8.10 22.92 11.24
C GLU A 385 7.78 24.10 10.32
N THR A 386 8.33 24.10 9.10
CA THR A 386 8.01 25.09 8.06
C THR A 386 6.51 25.07 7.72
N ASN A 387 5.89 23.89 7.81
CA ASN A 387 4.45 23.69 7.66
C ASN A 387 3.69 23.85 9.00
N ARG A 388 4.24 24.62 9.95
CA ARG A 388 3.60 25.00 11.22
C ARG A 388 3.32 23.86 12.20
N VAL A 389 3.94 22.69 12.01
CA VAL A 389 3.89 21.60 12.98
C VAL A 389 4.90 21.86 14.10
N LYS A 390 4.44 21.79 15.35
CA LYS A 390 5.30 21.96 16.53
C LYS A 390 5.79 20.61 17.04
N PHE A 391 7.07 20.49 17.35
CA PHE A 391 7.63 19.24 17.88
C PHE A 391 8.02 19.37 19.35
N TYR A 392 7.78 18.30 20.09
CA TYR A 392 8.22 18.10 21.48
C TYR A 392 9.00 16.78 21.50
N MET A 393 10.31 16.88 21.25
CA MET A 393 11.21 15.72 21.10
C MET A 393 11.90 15.39 22.42
N LEU A 394 12.27 14.11 22.59
CA LEU A 394 12.74 13.57 23.87
C LEU A 394 11.70 13.71 24.99
N ASN A 395 10.42 13.69 24.62
CA ASN A 395 9.29 13.76 25.53
C ASN A 395 8.44 12.49 25.43
N GLU A 396 7.85 12.10 26.54
CA GLU A 396 6.81 11.08 26.62
C GLU A 396 5.54 11.65 27.26
N VAL A 397 4.40 11.02 26.98
CA VAL A 397 3.13 11.41 27.60
C VAL A 397 3.00 10.67 28.93
N SER A 398 2.94 11.42 30.03
CA SER A 398 2.78 10.88 31.38
C SER A 398 1.31 10.84 31.84
N GLU A 399 0.52 11.84 31.45
CA GLU A 399 -0.87 12.02 31.89
C GLU A 399 -1.73 12.71 30.81
N MET A 400 -2.99 12.26 30.68
CA MET A 400 -4.03 12.91 29.88
C MET A 400 -5.06 13.54 30.82
N ILE A 401 -5.07 14.87 30.88
CA ILE A 401 -5.99 15.62 31.75
C ILE A 401 -7.24 16.00 30.96
N GLY A 402 -8.39 15.51 31.42
CA GLY A 402 -9.67 15.75 30.76
C GLY A 402 -10.65 16.61 31.56
N GLN A 403 -11.40 17.45 30.87
CA GLN A 403 -12.59 18.15 31.37
C GLN A 403 -13.80 17.66 30.57
N HIS A 404 -14.91 17.34 31.25
CA HIS A 404 -16.10 16.72 30.63
C HIS A 404 -15.81 15.47 29.79
N GLY A 405 -14.78 14.69 30.15
CA GLY A 405 -14.42 13.44 29.45
C GLY A 405 -13.63 13.64 28.15
N GLN A 406 -13.10 14.85 27.91
CA GLN A 406 -12.24 15.15 26.77
C GLN A 406 -10.94 15.79 27.23
N VAL A 407 -9.82 15.42 26.62
CA VAL A 407 -8.56 16.15 26.75
C VAL A 407 -8.81 17.60 26.36
N PHE A 408 -8.46 18.52 27.26
CA PHE A 408 -8.60 19.95 27.04
C PHE A 408 -7.27 20.64 27.28
N ARG A 409 -7.09 21.80 26.64
CA ARG A 409 -5.96 22.69 26.92
C ARG A 409 -6.32 23.47 28.18
N LYS A 410 -5.56 23.26 29.25
CA LYS A 410 -5.67 24.03 30.49
C LYS A 410 -5.29 25.50 30.27
#